data_AF-A0A0C2WTT4-F1
#
_entry.id   AF-A0A0C2WTT4-F1
#
_cell.length_a   1.000
_cell.length_b   1.000
_cell.length_c   1.000
_cell.angle_alpha   90.00
_cell.angle_beta   90.00
_cell.angle_gamma   90.00
#
_symmetry.space_group_name_H-M   'P 1'
#
loop_
_entity.id
_entity.type
_entity.pdbx_description
1 polymer ?
#
loop_
_entity_poly.entity_id
_entity_poly.type
_entity_poly.pdbx_seq_one_letter_code
_entity_poly.pdbx_strand_id
1 'polypeptide(L)'
;PDIAMKDVETQFEELIVKPFLTLKRSGVQLSAPVVIIDGVDECSNDDLQQRFLKIIGDAVRDDRVPLRFLICSRPEAHIRDAMDVFRSFTILLDLATLDDANKDIEKYLKAEFSRIATEQDLDPAWPGEQIIQEFVSKASGQFVYASTVIKCV
;
A
#
# COMPACT_ATOMS: atom_id res chain seq x y z
N PRO A 1 5.78 33.79 -2.07
CA PRO A 1 5.39 32.62 -2.88
C PRO A 1 4.20 31.93 -2.23
N ASP A 2 3.25 31.47 -3.05
CA ASP A 2 2.14 30.63 -2.60
C ASP A 2 2.65 29.35 -1.91
N ILE A 3 1.91 28.84 -0.91
CA ILE A 3 2.29 27.68 -0.12
C ILE A 3 2.50 26.44 -1.00
N ALA A 4 1.69 26.29 -2.05
CA ALA A 4 1.80 25.20 -3.01
C ALA A 4 3.13 25.17 -3.79
N MET A 5 3.85 26.31 -3.84
CA MET A 5 5.12 26.44 -4.54
C MET A 5 6.32 26.36 -3.58
N LYS A 6 6.09 26.09 -2.30
CA LYS A 6 7.14 25.88 -1.30
C LYS A 6 7.66 24.45 -1.33
N ASP A 7 8.82 24.24 -0.73
CA ASP A 7 9.33 22.89 -0.46
C ASP A 7 8.39 22.09 0.46
N VAL A 8 8.52 20.76 0.41
CA VAL A 8 7.64 19.83 1.10
C VAL A 8 7.72 19.95 2.63
N GLU A 9 8.88 20.32 3.17
CA GLU A 9 9.09 20.56 4.59
C GLU A 9 8.27 21.77 5.06
N THR A 10 8.34 22.88 4.32
CA THR A 10 7.56 24.09 4.60
C THR A 10 6.06 23.79 4.46
N GLN A 11 5.65 23.08 3.41
CA GLN A 11 4.25 22.69 3.24
C GLN A 11 3.75 21.84 4.42
N PHE A 12 4.52 20.85 4.86
CA PHE A 12 4.15 20.00 5.98
C PHE A 12 4.06 20.78 7.30
N GLU A 13 5.03 21.65 7.58
CA GLU A 13 5.01 22.48 8.79
C GLU A 13 3.79 23.41 8.82
N GLU A 14 3.52 24.13 7.73
CA GLU A 14 2.43 25.12 7.68
C GLU A 14 1.04 24.46 7.62
N LEU A 15 0.90 23.32 6.92
CA LEU A 15 -0.40 22.71 6.63
C LEU A 15 -0.77 21.56 7.58
N ILE A 16 0.21 20.95 8.25
CA ILE A 16 -0.02 19.83 9.16
C ILE A 16 0.37 20.22 10.58
N VAL A 17 1.64 20.55 10.82
CA VAL A 17 2.17 20.76 12.18
C VAL A 17 1.50 21.94 12.87
N LYS A 18 1.49 23.13 12.25
CA LYS A 18 0.92 24.34 12.86
C LYS A 18 -0.60 24.24 13.12
N PRO A 19 -1.43 23.68 12.23
CA PRO A 19 -2.84 23.44 12.54
C PRO A 19 -3.05 22.53 13.74
N PHE A 20 -2.32 21.41 13.84
CA PHE A 20 -2.43 20.52 15.01
C PHE A 20 -1.97 21.20 16.31
N LEU A 21 -0.89 21.98 16.26
CA LEU A 21 -0.45 22.80 17.40
C LEU A 21 -1.50 23.81 17.84
N THR A 22 -2.19 24.44 16.89
CA THR A 22 -3.26 25.41 17.18
C THR A 22 -4.43 24.72 17.87
N LEU A 23 -4.87 23.57 17.35
CA LEU A 23 -5.95 22.78 17.97
C LEU A 23 -5.59 22.32 19.39
N LYS A 24 -4.36 21.85 19.60
CA LYS A 24 -3.86 21.44 20.92
C LYS A 24 -3.89 22.60 21.92
N ARG A 25 -3.49 23.80 21.50
CA ARG A 25 -3.53 25.02 22.33
C ARG A 25 -4.95 25.48 22.65
N SER A 26 -5.91 25.26 21.74
CA SER A 26 -7.32 25.56 21.96
C SER A 26 -8.03 24.58 22.90
N GLY A 27 -7.32 23.58 23.44
CA GLY A 27 -7.88 22.58 24.35
C GLY A 27 -8.74 21.52 23.65
N VAL A 28 -8.68 21.44 22.32
CA VAL A 28 -9.36 20.40 21.57
C VAL A 28 -8.64 19.07 21.81
N GLN A 29 -9.37 18.08 22.33
CA GLN A 29 -8.82 16.73 22.47
C GLN A 29 -8.73 16.08 21.08
N LEU A 30 -7.50 15.93 20.61
CA LEU A 30 -7.22 15.32 19.32
C LEU A 30 -7.24 13.80 19.49
N SER A 31 -8.07 13.12 18.70
CA SER A 31 -7.85 11.70 18.42
C SER A 31 -6.54 11.55 17.66
N ALA A 32 -5.98 10.34 17.63
CA ALA A 32 -4.81 10.05 16.81
C ALA A 32 -5.26 9.45 15.46
N PRO A 33 -5.69 10.24 14.47
CA PRO A 33 -6.16 9.69 13.21
C PRO A 33 -5.03 8.94 12.49
N VAL A 34 -5.44 7.99 11.65
CA VAL A 34 -4.53 7.24 10.79
C VAL A 34 -4.56 7.88 9.41
N VAL A 35 -3.38 8.24 8.90
CA VAL A 35 -3.17 8.66 7.51
C VAL A 35 -2.66 7.46 6.74
N ILE A 36 -3.37 7.08 5.69
CA ILE A 36 -2.98 6.00 4.78
C ILE A 36 -2.38 6.64 3.54
N ILE A 37 -1.15 6.25 3.21
CA ILE A 37 -0.45 6.70 2.01
C ILE A 37 -0.17 5.45 1.18
N ASP A 38 -0.77 5.40 0.00
CA ASP A 38 -0.69 4.26 -0.91
C ASP A 38 0.09 4.61 -2.17
N GLY A 39 0.98 3.72 -2.60
CA GLY A 39 1.78 3.87 -3.82
C GLY A 39 2.88 4.94 -3.74
N VAL A 40 3.65 4.99 -2.64
CA VAL A 40 4.78 5.94 -2.54
C VAL A 40 5.76 5.77 -3.70
N ASP A 41 6.04 4.53 -4.11
CA ASP A 41 6.90 4.14 -5.23
C ASP A 41 6.44 4.67 -6.59
N GLU A 42 5.16 4.98 -6.75
CA GLU A 42 4.61 5.51 -8.02
C GLU A 42 4.89 7.03 -8.18
N CYS A 43 5.51 7.67 -7.18
CA CYS A 43 5.97 9.05 -7.30
C CYS A 43 7.22 9.15 -8.19
N SER A 44 7.27 10.11 -9.09
CA SER A 44 8.32 10.17 -10.13
C SER A 44 9.69 10.70 -9.67
N ASN A 45 9.86 11.01 -8.39
CA ASN A 45 11.07 11.65 -7.87
C ASN A 45 11.53 10.98 -6.57
N ASP A 46 12.61 10.21 -6.68
CA ASP A 46 13.21 9.44 -5.58
C ASP A 46 13.66 10.34 -4.42
N ASP A 47 14.27 11.49 -4.71
CA ASP A 47 14.71 12.44 -3.69
C ASP A 47 13.51 12.99 -2.91
N LEU A 48 12.40 13.27 -3.61
CA LEU A 48 11.16 13.74 -2.99
C LEU A 48 10.53 12.64 -2.13
N GLN A 49 10.51 11.39 -2.60
CA GLN A 49 10.02 10.25 -1.80
C GLN A 49 10.82 10.11 -0.51
N GLN A 50 12.16 10.10 -0.58
CA GLN A 50 13.02 10.00 0.60
C GLN A 50 12.80 11.15 1.59
N ARG A 51 12.74 12.39 1.10
CA ARG A 51 12.49 13.58 1.94
C ARG A 51 11.11 13.53 2.59
N PHE A 52 10.09 13.15 1.84
CA PHE A 52 8.73 13.00 2.34
C PHE A 52 8.63 11.93 3.44
N LEU A 53 9.22 10.75 3.22
CA LEU A 53 9.28 9.69 4.23
C LEU A 53 10.04 10.14 5.48
N LYS A 54 11.12 10.90 5.30
CA LYS A 54 11.87 11.49 6.42
C LYS A 54 11.01 12.46 7.23
N ILE A 55 10.27 13.34 6.58
CA ILE A 55 9.35 14.29 7.24
C ILE A 55 8.30 13.54 8.06
N ILE A 56 7.70 12.49 7.50
CA ILE A 56 6.73 11.67 8.21
C ILE A 56 7.36 10.97 9.42
N GLY A 57 8.51 10.32 9.23
CA GLY A 57 9.20 9.63 10.32
C GLY A 57 9.60 10.56 11.45
N ASP A 58 10.07 11.76 11.13
CA ASP A 58 10.39 12.80 12.11
C ASP A 58 9.11 13.31 12.82
N ALA A 59 8.00 13.48 12.10
CA ALA A 59 6.72 13.90 12.67
C ALA A 59 6.12 12.87 13.63
N VAL A 60 6.29 11.57 13.37
CA VAL A 60 5.83 10.49 14.28
C VAL A 60 6.60 10.49 15.60
N ARG A 61 7.85 10.93 15.61
CA ARG A 61 8.63 11.12 16.85
C ARG A 61 8.20 12.37 17.64
N ASP A 62 7.37 13.21 17.05
CA ASP A 62 7.04 14.52 17.56
C ASP A 62 5.62 14.57 18.15
N ASP A 63 5.53 14.70 19.47
CA ASP A 63 4.26 14.81 20.22
C ASP A 63 3.41 16.04 19.84
N ARG A 64 3.91 16.92 18.97
CA ARG A 64 3.15 18.03 18.38
C ARG A 64 2.12 17.56 17.35
N VAL A 65 2.33 16.39 16.74
CA VAL A 65 1.49 15.87 15.66
C VAL A 65 0.96 14.49 16.05
N PRO A 66 -0.32 14.37 16.48
CA PRO A 66 -0.88 13.09 16.90
C PRO A 66 -1.31 12.22 15.70
N LEU A 67 -0.48 12.11 14.66
CA LEU A 67 -0.79 11.31 13.48
C LEU A 67 -0.14 9.94 13.57
N ARG A 68 -0.87 8.93 13.11
CA ARG A 68 -0.33 7.59 12.81
C ARG A 68 -0.31 7.41 11.31
N PHE A 69 0.70 6.74 10.79
CA PHE A 69 0.85 6.53 9.35
C PHE A 69 0.85 5.04 9.02
N LEU A 70 0.10 4.69 7.98
CA LEU A 70 0.23 3.43 7.27
C LEU A 70 0.73 3.77 5.86
N ILE A 71 1.91 3.26 5.52
CA ILE A 71 2.55 3.52 4.24
C ILE A 71 2.59 2.20 3.47
N CYS A 72 1.95 2.19 2.30
CA CYS A 72 1.95 1.07 1.38
C CYS A 72 2.82 1.43 0.17
N SER A 73 3.82 0.60 -0.11
CA SER A 73 4.73 0.83 -1.22
C SER A 73 5.47 -0.44 -1.61
N ARG A 74 5.93 -0.52 -2.86
CA ARG A 74 6.94 -1.50 -3.25
C ARG A 74 8.24 -1.26 -2.51
N PRO A 75 9.00 -2.32 -2.20
CA PRO A 75 10.17 -2.19 -1.36
C PRO A 75 11.39 -1.84 -2.24
N GLU A 76 11.35 -0.68 -2.91
CA GLU A 76 12.45 -0.14 -3.69
C GLU A 76 13.60 0.32 -2.78
N ALA A 77 14.84 0.31 -3.28
CA ALA A 77 16.03 0.44 -2.44
C ALA A 77 16.05 1.73 -1.61
N HIS A 78 15.80 2.88 -2.24
CA HIS A 78 15.77 4.18 -1.56
C HIS A 78 14.62 4.32 -0.57
N ILE A 79 13.47 3.69 -0.83
CA ILE A 79 12.34 3.68 0.10
C ILE A 79 12.69 2.84 1.33
N ARG A 80 13.30 1.67 1.15
CA ARG A 80 13.79 0.84 2.25
C ARG A 80 14.82 1.60 3.09
N ASP A 81 15.81 2.21 2.45
CA ASP A 81 16.88 2.93 3.12
C ASP A 81 16.33 4.12 3.93
N ALA A 82 15.39 4.89 3.36
CA ALA A 82 14.74 5.99 4.06
C ALA A 82 13.93 5.53 5.28
N MET A 83 13.27 4.37 5.20
CA MET A 83 12.45 3.82 6.28
C MET A 83 13.25 3.10 7.37
N ASP A 84 14.43 2.53 7.05
CA ASP A 84 15.24 1.79 8.02
C ASP A 84 15.75 2.68 9.16
N VAL A 85 15.95 3.99 8.89
CA VAL A 85 16.28 5.01 9.91
C VAL A 85 15.21 5.08 11.04
N PHE A 86 13.98 4.68 10.74
CA PHE A 86 12.84 4.75 11.65
C PHE A 86 12.45 3.40 12.27
N ARG A 87 13.20 2.33 11.96
CA ARG A 87 12.89 0.94 12.35
C ARG A 87 12.66 0.72 13.84
N SER A 88 13.26 1.55 14.71
CA SER A 88 13.08 1.47 16.16
C SER A 88 11.64 1.71 16.66
N PHE A 89 10.79 2.35 15.85
CA PHE A 89 9.41 2.68 16.23
C PHE A 89 8.40 2.46 15.09
N THR A 90 8.81 1.80 14.00
CA THR A 90 7.93 1.40 12.90
C THR A 90 7.76 -0.11 12.87
N ILE A 91 6.65 -0.57 12.31
CA ILE A 91 6.38 -1.98 12.05
C ILE A 91 6.42 -2.17 10.54
N LEU A 92 7.35 -2.99 10.07
CA LEU A 92 7.42 -3.39 8.66
C LEU A 92 6.60 -4.67 8.45
N LEU A 93 5.67 -4.62 7.50
CA LEU A 93 4.90 -5.78 7.05
C LEU A 93 5.27 -6.08 5.60
N ASP A 94 6.03 -7.15 5.40
CA ASP A 94 6.38 -7.63 4.06
C ASP A 94 5.33 -8.66 3.59
N LEU A 95 4.35 -8.19 2.81
CA LEU A 95 3.27 -9.02 2.30
C LEU A 95 3.75 -10.18 1.43
N ALA A 96 4.91 -10.07 0.77
CA ALA A 96 5.45 -11.15 -0.06
C ALA A 96 5.97 -12.33 0.78
N THR A 97 6.28 -12.10 2.05
CA THR A 97 6.74 -13.15 2.98
C THR A 97 5.64 -13.74 3.84
N LEU A 98 4.50 -13.05 3.93
CA LEU A 98 3.41 -13.41 4.83
C LEU A 98 2.50 -14.49 4.27
N ASP A 99 2.28 -14.52 2.94
CA ASP A 99 1.42 -15.52 2.32
C ASP A 99 1.91 -15.92 0.92
N ASP A 100 1.52 -17.12 0.51
CA ASP A 100 1.81 -17.63 -0.83
C ASP A 100 0.71 -17.17 -1.79
N ALA A 101 0.96 -16.03 -2.44
CA ALA A 101 0.03 -15.44 -3.40
C ALA A 101 -0.43 -16.44 -4.48
N ASN A 102 0.38 -17.44 -4.84
CA ASN A 102 -0.02 -18.45 -5.82
C ASN A 102 -1.15 -19.36 -5.31
N LYS A 103 -1.18 -19.68 -4.00
CA LYS A 103 -2.28 -20.46 -3.40
C LYS A 103 -3.58 -19.67 -3.39
N ASP A 104 -3.51 -18.38 -3.08
CA ASP A 104 -4.68 -17.52 -3.11
C ASP A 104 -5.19 -17.34 -4.53
N ILE A 105 -4.29 -17.18 -5.50
CA ILE A 105 -4.64 -17.13 -6.93
C ILE A 105 -5.27 -18.45 -7.39
N GLU A 106 -4.72 -19.60 -7.01
CA GLU A 106 -5.30 -20.91 -7.33
C GLU A 106 -6.71 -21.04 -6.77
N LYS A 107 -6.91 -20.67 -5.51
CA LYS A 107 -8.22 -20.69 -4.86
C LYS A 107 -9.21 -19.75 -5.55
N TYR A 108 -8.77 -18.55 -5.92
CA TYR A 108 -9.57 -17.59 -6.68
C TYR A 108 -9.98 -18.14 -8.05
N LEU A 109 -9.03 -18.66 -8.82
CA LEU A 109 -9.29 -19.22 -10.15
C LEU A 109 -10.25 -20.41 -10.07
N LYS A 110 -10.07 -21.33 -9.12
CA LYS A 110 -10.98 -22.48 -8.91
C LYS A 110 -12.41 -22.02 -8.63
N ALA A 111 -12.58 -21.03 -7.76
CA ALA A 111 -13.88 -20.48 -7.43
C ALA A 111 -14.55 -19.82 -8.65
N GLU A 112 -13.82 -18.97 -9.39
CA GLU A 112 -14.37 -18.25 -10.54
C GLU A 112 -14.67 -19.17 -11.73
N PHE A 113 -13.80 -20.13 -12.05
CA PHE A 113 -14.07 -21.09 -13.09
C PHE A 113 -15.26 -21.99 -12.76
N SER A 114 -15.43 -22.37 -11.49
CA SER A 114 -16.60 -23.13 -11.03
C SER A 114 -17.89 -22.30 -11.17
N ARG A 115 -17.82 -21.00 -10.86
CA ARG A 115 -18.93 -20.05 -11.07
C ARG A 115 -19.30 -19.95 -12.55
N ILE A 116 -18.32 -19.74 -13.43
CA ILE A 116 -18.54 -19.63 -14.88
C ILE A 116 -19.09 -20.94 -15.45
N ALA A 117 -18.55 -22.10 -15.05
CA ALA A 117 -19.05 -23.40 -15.50
C ALA A 117 -20.54 -23.59 -15.17
N THR A 118 -20.95 -23.18 -13.96
CA THR A 118 -22.35 -23.24 -13.53
C THR A 118 -23.22 -22.28 -14.34
N GLU A 119 -22.78 -21.04 -14.55
CA GLU A 119 -23.54 -20.02 -15.27
C GLU A 119 -23.70 -20.33 -16.77
N GLN A 120 -22.72 -21.01 -17.36
CA GLN A 120 -22.67 -21.33 -18.79
C GLN A 120 -23.06 -22.79 -19.10
N ASP A 121 -23.53 -23.55 -18.12
CA ASP A 121 -23.89 -24.98 -18.25
C ASP A 121 -22.76 -25.84 -18.87
N LEU A 122 -21.53 -25.59 -18.43
CA LEU A 122 -20.34 -26.33 -18.85
C LEU A 122 -20.09 -27.54 -17.94
N ASP A 123 -19.16 -28.40 -18.35
CA ASP A 123 -18.66 -29.48 -17.50
C ASP A 123 -18.17 -28.91 -16.15
N PRO A 124 -18.62 -29.43 -14.99
CA PRO A 124 -18.14 -28.99 -13.68
C PRO A 124 -16.62 -29.13 -13.48
N ALA A 125 -15.97 -29.99 -14.28
CA ALA A 125 -14.51 -30.14 -14.29
C ALA A 125 -13.81 -29.10 -15.17
N TRP A 126 -14.54 -28.30 -15.96
CA TRP A 126 -13.96 -27.24 -16.78
C TRP A 126 -13.36 -26.13 -15.90
N PRO A 127 -12.21 -25.53 -16.28
CA PRO A 127 -11.38 -25.82 -17.46
C PRO A 127 -10.40 -26.97 -17.26
N GLY A 128 -10.42 -27.61 -16.10
CA GLY A 128 -9.51 -28.68 -15.70
C GLY A 128 -8.35 -28.16 -14.87
N GLU A 129 -7.90 -29.00 -13.93
CA GLU A 129 -6.85 -28.63 -12.96
C GLU A 129 -5.55 -28.19 -13.64
N GLN A 130 -5.15 -28.85 -14.74
CA GLN A 130 -3.91 -28.52 -15.45
C GLN A 130 -3.92 -27.09 -16.00
N ILE A 131 -5.06 -26.62 -16.52
CA ILE A 131 -5.20 -25.26 -17.05
C ILE A 131 -5.16 -24.24 -15.90
N ILE A 132 -5.80 -24.55 -14.77
CA ILE A 132 -5.74 -23.70 -13.58
C ILE A 132 -4.29 -23.54 -13.10
N GLN A 133 -3.54 -24.64 -13.00
CA GLN A 133 -2.13 -24.59 -12.58
C GLN A 133 -1.25 -23.81 -13.57
N GLU A 134 -1.53 -23.89 -14.88
CA GLU A 134 -0.85 -23.07 -15.87
C GLU A 134 -1.11 -21.57 -15.64
N PHE A 135 -2.36 -21.17 -15.34
CA PHE A 135 -2.68 -19.78 -15.03
C PHE A 135 -2.06 -19.31 -13.71
N VAL A 136 -2.02 -20.15 -12.68
CA VAL A 136 -1.32 -19.86 -11.42
C VAL A 136 0.16 -19.60 -11.69
N SER A 137 0.82 -20.50 -12.44
CA SER A 137 2.23 -20.34 -12.79
C SER A 137 2.48 -19.06 -13.60
N LYS A 138 1.63 -18.75 -14.59
CA LYS A 138 1.75 -17.54 -15.40
C LYS A 138 1.47 -16.27 -14.61
N ALA A 139 0.61 -16.32 -13.59
CA ALA A 139 0.29 -15.19 -12.75
C ALA A 139 1.52 -14.69 -11.97
N SER A 140 2.47 -15.58 -11.64
CA SER A 140 3.69 -15.21 -10.90
C SER A 140 3.38 -14.38 -9.64
N GLY A 141 2.37 -14.79 -8.86
CA GLY A 141 1.89 -14.08 -7.67
C GLY A 141 1.06 -12.82 -7.94
N GLN A 142 0.79 -12.45 -9.20
CA GLN A 142 0.07 -11.23 -9.55
C GLN A 142 -1.42 -11.48 -9.80
N PHE A 143 -2.27 -11.07 -8.85
CA PHE A 143 -3.72 -11.19 -8.95
C PHE A 143 -4.32 -10.48 -10.17
N VAL A 144 -3.69 -9.40 -10.65
CA VAL A 144 -4.14 -8.69 -11.86
C VAL A 144 -4.19 -9.61 -13.08
N TYR A 145 -3.21 -10.51 -13.22
CA TYR A 145 -3.19 -11.49 -14.30
C TYR A 145 -4.38 -12.45 -14.18
N ALA A 146 -4.55 -13.06 -13.01
CA ALA A 146 -5.62 -14.04 -12.75
C ALA A 146 -7.01 -13.43 -12.98
N SER A 147 -7.26 -12.23 -12.46
CA SER A 147 -8.53 -11.52 -12.68
C SER A 147 -8.77 -11.14 -14.14
N THR A 148 -7.70 -10.89 -14.91
CA THR A 148 -7.80 -10.60 -16.34
C THR A 148 -8.15 -11.85 -17.12
N VAL A 149 -7.55 -13.01 -16.79
CA VAL A 149 -7.93 -14.31 -17.37
C VAL A 149 -9.42 -14.54 -17.19
N ILE A 150 -9.93 -14.43 -15.96
CA ILE A 150 -11.36 -14.65 -15.65
C ILE A 150 -12.28 -13.69 -16.42
N LYS A 151 -11.86 -12.42 -16.63
CA LYS A 151 -12.66 -11.44 -17.39
C LYS A 151 -12.68 -11.71 -18.90
N CYS A 152 -11.70 -12.42 -19.43
CA CYS A 152 -11.55 -12.70 -20.85
C CYS A 152 -12.13 -14.06 -21.27
N VAL A 153 -12.60 -14.84 -20.31
CA VAL A 153 -13.27 -16.13 -20.52
C VAL A 153 -14.77 -15.90 -20.65
#